data_AF-A0A2Z4PTG8-F1
#
_entry.id   AF-A0A2Z4PTG8-F1
#
_cell.length_a   1.000
_cell.length_b   1.000
_cell.length_c   1.000
_cell.angle_alpha   90.00
_cell.angle_beta   90.00
_cell.angle_gamma   90.00
#
_symmetry.space_group_name_H-M   'P 1'
#
loop_
_entity.id
_entity.type
_entity.pdbx_description
1 polymer ?
#
loop_
_entity_poly.entity_id
_entity_poly.type
_entity_poly.pdbx_seq_one_letter_code
_entity_poly.pdbx_strand_id
1 'polypeptide(L)'
;MRNLNKTVLALLAASVMTTSAFAASDEGATDRIQSAKGSVEALTVTLENMGAEVDPSVNLNGAYTADQKVSLYNAKHAELQNQFDTLHAQSAE
;
A
#
# COMPACT_ATOMS: atom_id res chain seq x y z
N MET A 1 11.14 -25.56 20.85
CA MET A 1 12.19 -24.52 20.74
C MET A 1 12.40 -24.19 19.27
N ARG A 2 12.45 -22.90 18.95
CA ARG A 2 12.52 -22.28 17.61
C ARG A 2 13.71 -22.76 16.79
N ASN A 3 13.44 -23.43 15.66
CA ASN A 3 14.38 -23.56 14.55
C ASN A 3 13.66 -23.17 13.23
N LEU A 4 13.09 -21.97 13.16
CA LEU A 4 12.59 -21.43 11.89
C LEU A 4 13.78 -20.80 11.16
N ASN A 5 14.17 -21.46 10.07
CA ASN A 5 15.29 -21.15 9.20
C ASN A 5 15.22 -19.68 8.73
N LYS A 6 16.20 -18.88 9.17
CA LYS A 6 16.36 -17.44 8.86
C LYS A 6 16.75 -17.14 7.41
N THR A 7 16.58 -18.07 6.47
CA THR A 7 17.23 -18.01 5.15
C THR A 7 16.27 -17.61 4.01
N VAL A 8 14.95 -17.58 4.22
CA VAL A 8 13.98 -17.22 3.17
C VAL A 8 13.63 -15.72 3.13
N LEU A 9 14.13 -14.92 4.08
CA LEU A 9 13.80 -13.49 4.17
C LEU A 9 14.55 -12.61 3.12
N ALA A 10 15.51 -13.17 2.38
CA ALA A 10 16.41 -12.39 1.54
C ALA A 10 15.99 -12.22 0.07
N LEU A 11 14.94 -12.90 -0.42
CA LEU A 11 14.72 -13.00 -1.87
C LEU A 11 13.81 -11.94 -2.50
N LEU A 12 13.10 -11.09 -1.75
CA LEU A 12 12.09 -10.22 -2.37
C LEU A 12 12.07 -8.75 -1.90
N ALA A 13 13.20 -8.23 -1.41
CA ALA A 13 13.37 -6.79 -1.16
C ALA A 13 13.76 -5.99 -2.43
N ALA A 14 13.73 -6.60 -3.61
CA ALA A 14 14.26 -6.02 -4.84
C ALA A 14 13.21 -5.36 -5.77
N SER A 15 11.91 -5.38 -5.44
CA SER A 15 10.85 -4.95 -6.38
C SER A 15 10.13 -3.64 -6.02
N VAL A 16 10.52 -2.93 -4.95
CA VAL A 16 9.83 -1.69 -4.55
C VAL A 16 10.71 -0.44 -4.80
N MET A 17 11.33 -0.36 -5.98
CA MET A 17 11.88 0.89 -6.50
C MET A 17 11.31 1.20 -7.88
N THR A 18 10.01 1.02 -8.07
CA THR A 18 9.30 1.71 -9.14
C THR A 18 8.85 3.06 -8.58
N THR A 19 9.80 3.99 -8.46
CA THR A 19 9.46 5.42 -8.38
C THR A 19 8.82 5.77 -9.71
N SER A 20 7.49 5.65 -9.73
CA SER A 20 6.68 5.88 -10.91
C SER A 20 6.65 7.38 -11.19
N ALA A 21 7.60 7.82 -12.01
CA ALA A 21 7.63 9.15 -12.60
C ALA A 21 6.46 9.30 -13.57
N PHE A 22 5.24 9.53 -13.06
CA PHE A 22 4.08 9.80 -13.89
C PHE A 22 3.85 11.30 -14.02
N ALA A 23 3.95 11.72 -15.28
CA ALA A 23 3.97 13.09 -15.75
C ALA A 23 2.74 13.91 -15.34
N ALA A 24 3.01 15.18 -15.05
CA ALA A 24 2.05 16.21 -14.72
C ALA A 24 1.25 16.64 -15.95
N SER A 25 -0.06 16.43 -15.91
CA SER A 25 -1.07 17.15 -16.69
C SER A 25 -2.35 17.08 -15.87
N ASP A 26 -3.05 18.21 -15.69
CA ASP A 26 -4.10 18.39 -14.68
C ASP A 26 -5.26 17.35 -14.76
N GLU A 27 -5.58 16.87 -15.97
CA GLU A 27 -6.50 15.73 -16.19
C GLU A 27 -5.99 14.43 -15.55
N GLY A 28 -4.69 14.17 -15.61
CA GLY A 28 -4.05 12.99 -15.03
C GLY A 28 -3.89 13.05 -13.51
N ALA A 29 -3.99 14.23 -12.90
CA ALA A 29 -3.87 14.38 -11.46
C ALA A 29 -5.04 13.69 -10.72
N THR A 30 -6.26 13.87 -11.22
CA THR A 30 -7.46 13.21 -10.67
C THR A 30 -7.41 11.70 -10.91
N ASP A 31 -7.03 11.26 -12.11
CA ASP A 31 -6.88 9.83 -12.42
C ASP A 31 -5.82 9.15 -11.55
N ARG A 32 -4.69 9.82 -11.29
CA ARG A 32 -3.64 9.33 -10.39
C ARG A 32 -4.13 9.21 -8.96
N ILE A 33 -4.90 10.18 -8.46
CA ILE A 33 -5.50 10.12 -7.12
C ILE A 33 -6.50 8.96 -7.05
N GLN A 34 -7.39 8.83 -8.03
CA GLN A 34 -8.38 7.74 -8.07
C GLN A 34 -7.72 6.37 -8.18
N SER A 35 -6.66 6.23 -8.98
CA SER A 35 -5.89 4.99 -9.09
C SER A 35 -5.19 4.63 -7.79
N ALA A 36 -4.56 5.60 -7.12
CA ALA A 36 -3.93 5.38 -5.82
C ALA A 36 -4.95 5.01 -4.74
N LYS A 37 -6.10 5.70 -4.70
CA LYS A 37 -7.23 5.38 -3.82
C LYS A 37 -7.79 3.98 -4.08
N GLY A 38 -8.02 3.62 -5.34
CA GLY A 38 -8.53 2.30 -5.72
C GLY A 38 -7.58 1.17 -5.33
N SER A 39 -6.27 1.41 -5.39
CA SER A 39 -5.27 0.45 -4.92
C SER A 39 -5.34 0.24 -3.40
N VAL A 40 -5.49 1.32 -2.63
CA VAL A 40 -5.71 1.26 -1.17
C VAL A 40 -7.00 0.49 -0.84
N GLU A 41 -8.10 0.78 -1.55
CA GLU A 41 -9.39 0.11 -1.33
C GLU A 41 -9.33 -1.38 -1.65
N ALA A 42 -8.72 -1.78 -2.77
CA ALA A 42 -8.59 -3.19 -3.13
C ALA A 42 -7.78 -3.98 -2.08
N LEU A 43 -6.70 -3.38 -1.57
CA LEU A 43 -5.86 -4.00 -0.56
C LEU A 43 -6.55 -4.05 0.81
N THR A 44 -7.30 -2.99 1.15
CA THR A 44 -8.16 -2.96 2.35
C THR A 44 -9.19 -4.07 2.32
N VAL A 45 -9.94 -4.21 1.22
CA VAL A 45 -10.93 -5.28 1.08
C VAL A 45 -10.28 -6.65 1.19
N THR A 46 -9.06 -6.82 0.66
CA THR A 46 -8.32 -8.07 0.79
C THR A 46 -7.98 -8.35 2.26
N LEU A 47 -7.47 -7.36 2.98
CA LEU A 47 -7.17 -7.45 4.41
C LEU A 47 -8.41 -7.73 5.27
N GLU A 48 -9.52 -7.03 5.00
CA GLU A 48 -10.80 -7.26 5.66
C GLU A 48 -11.32 -8.69 5.43
N ASN A 49 -11.19 -9.21 4.20
CA ASN A 49 -11.53 -10.60 3.89
C ASN A 49 -10.62 -11.62 4.61
N MET A 50 -9.40 -11.22 4.98
CA MET A 50 -8.51 -12.01 5.83
C MET A 50 -8.84 -11.86 7.33
N GLY A 51 -9.85 -11.08 7.69
CA GLY A 51 -10.29 -10.83 9.06
C GLY A 51 -9.51 -9.73 9.79
N ALA A 52 -8.76 -8.91 9.05
CA ALA A 52 -8.04 -7.77 9.63
C ALA A 52 -8.93 -6.53 9.68
N GLU A 53 -8.90 -5.82 10.80
CA GLU A 53 -9.52 -4.50 10.91
C GLU A 53 -8.56 -3.45 10.36
N VAL A 54 -8.93 -2.82 9.25
CA VAL A 54 -8.06 -1.91 8.52
C VAL A 54 -8.76 -0.58 8.30
N ASP A 55 -8.03 0.52 8.52
CA ASP A 55 -8.52 1.86 8.18
C ASP A 55 -7.97 2.32 6.82
N PRO A 56 -8.78 2.31 5.74
CA PRO A 56 -8.41 2.83 4.44
C PRO A 56 -8.37 4.36 4.39
N SER A 57 -8.80 5.04 5.45
CA SER A 57 -8.99 6.49 5.43
C SER A 57 -7.65 7.21 5.27
N VAL A 58 -7.59 8.07 4.26
CA VAL A 58 -6.48 9.00 4.06
C VAL A 58 -6.92 10.36 4.52
N ASN A 59 -6.18 10.94 5.47
CA ASN A 59 -6.49 12.27 5.97
C ASN A 59 -6.11 13.34 4.92
N LEU A 60 -7.13 13.77 4.18
CA LEU A 60 -7.03 14.84 3.19
C LEU A 60 -7.55 16.18 3.71
N ASN A 61 -7.80 16.31 5.02
CA ASN A 61 -8.23 17.58 5.62
C ASN A 61 -7.05 18.56 5.67
N GLY A 62 -6.80 19.23 4.55
CA GLY A 62 -5.76 20.23 4.40
C GLY A 62 -5.69 20.74 2.96
N ALA A 63 -5.01 21.87 2.76
CA ALA A 63 -4.71 22.37 1.42
C ALA A 63 -3.57 21.55 0.81
N TYR A 64 -3.90 20.36 0.29
CA TYR A 64 -2.97 19.47 -0.40
C TYR A 64 -3.05 19.65 -1.91
N THR A 65 -1.89 19.78 -2.55
CA THR A 65 -1.75 19.65 -4.01
C THR A 65 -2.06 18.22 -4.44
N ALA A 66 -2.37 18.00 -5.72
CA ALA A 66 -2.71 16.67 -6.22
C ALA A 66 -1.60 15.64 -5.98
N ASP A 67 -0.33 15.99 -6.24
CA ASP A 67 0.81 15.09 -5.99
C ASP A 67 0.98 14.75 -4.49
N GLN A 68 0.65 15.68 -3.59
CA GLN A 68 0.65 15.39 -2.15
C GLN A 68 -0.47 14.40 -1.80
N LYS A 69 -1.67 14.54 -2.39
CA LYS A 69 -2.77 13.58 -2.19
C LYS A 69 -2.39 12.18 -2.69
N VAL A 70 -1.79 12.08 -3.87
CA VAL A 70 -1.27 10.81 -4.41
C VAL A 70 -0.23 10.22 -3.47
N SER A 71 0.70 11.04 -2.96
CA SER A 71 1.73 10.59 -2.03
C SER A 71 1.14 10.04 -0.73
N LEU A 72 0.08 10.68 -0.19
CA LEU A 72 -0.63 10.20 1.00
C LEU A 72 -1.33 8.86 0.74
N TYR A 73 -2.00 8.70 -0.40
CA TYR A 73 -2.59 7.41 -0.80
C TYR A 73 -1.54 6.32 -0.99
N ASN A 74 -0.40 6.63 -1.63
CA ASN A 74 0.69 5.67 -1.80
C ASN A 74 1.33 5.26 -0.47
N ALA A 75 1.48 6.21 0.46
CA ALA A 75 1.96 5.91 1.81
C ALA A 75 0.99 4.98 2.55
N LYS A 76 -0.32 5.24 2.45
CA LYS A 76 -1.34 4.35 3.00
C LYS A 76 -1.31 2.97 2.34
N HIS A 77 -1.15 2.90 1.01
CA HIS A 77 -1.02 1.64 0.29
C HIS A 77 0.18 0.82 0.79
N ALA A 78 1.33 1.45 1.00
CA ALA A 78 2.51 0.78 1.55
C ALA A 78 2.30 0.28 2.99
N GLU A 79 1.58 1.03 3.81
CA GLU A 79 1.18 0.61 5.16
C GLU A 79 0.31 -0.65 5.11
N LEU A 80 -0.72 -0.64 4.25
CA LEU A 80 -1.61 -1.78 4.05
C LEU A 80 -0.89 -3.00 3.48
N GLN A 81 0.06 -2.78 2.57
CA GLN A 81 0.85 -3.87 1.99
C GLN A 81 1.67 -4.57 3.06
N ASN A 82 2.28 -3.82 3.98
CA ASN A 82 3.00 -4.42 5.10
C ASN A 82 2.08 -5.21 6.03
N GLN A 83 0.85 -4.74 6.27
CA GLN A 83 -0.13 -5.50 7.05
C GLN A 83 -0.53 -6.79 6.32
N PHE A 84 -0.71 -6.71 5.00
CA PHE A 84 -1.06 -7.87 4.17
C PHE A 84 0.05 -8.89 4.22
N ASP A 85 1.30 -8.47 4.00
CA ASP A 85 2.47 -9.34 4.04
C ASP A 85 2.62 -10.00 5.43
N THR A 86 2.33 -9.26 6.51
CA THR A 86 2.37 -9.78 7.89
C THR A 86 1.30 -10.84 8.12
N LEU A 87 0.05 -10.56 7.77
CA LEU A 87 -1.08 -11.48 7.95
C LEU A 87 -0.99 -12.70 7.04
N HIS A 88 -0.50 -12.50 5.82
CA HIS A 88 -0.25 -13.57 4.88
C HIS A 88 0.87 -14.49 5.39
N ALA A 89 1.94 -13.91 5.95
CA ALA A 89 2.99 -14.69 6.60
C ALA A 89 2.48 -15.48 7.81
N GLN A 90 1.58 -14.90 8.63
CA GLN A 90 0.96 -15.59 9.78
C GLN A 90 -0.01 -16.70 9.36
N SER A 91 -0.70 -16.55 8.23
CA SER A 91 -1.65 -17.56 7.72
C SER A 91 -0.96 -18.75 7.04
N ALA A 92 0.33 -18.62 6.73
CA ALA A 92 1.14 -19.66 6.09
C ALA A 92 1.90 -20.56 7.10
N GLU A 93 1.78 -20.30 8.41
CA GLU A 93 2.33 -21.13 9.49
C GLU A 93 1.38 -22.25 9.95
#